data_AF-V9IKF0-F1
#
_entry.id   AF-V9IKF0-F1
#
_cell.length_a   1.000
_cell.length_b   1.000
_cell.length_c   1.000
_cell.angle_alpha   90.00
_cell.angle_beta   90.00
_cell.angle_gamma   90.00
#
_symmetry.space_group_name_H-M   'P 1'
#
loop_
_entity.id
_entity.type
_entity.pdbx_description
1 polymer ?
#
loop_
_entity_poly.entity_id
_entity_poly.type
_entity_poly.pdbx_seq_one_letter_code
_entity_poly.pdbx_strand_id
1 'polypeptide(L)'
;MADLDDLFHLDQYGGPESLAELCFQVICKNLDIISVKDKCEYRNLLKGVVFPSEICDKLIEYVLRNDPNEDHDRFFTIFKNVWITKLKRVKVVGSNITDDSVQILANHKLLRLELTDCPNLTDQSIDYINANAENLHTLICRGTSVIIPEKLTAYQTQGYVFKIPNLRTLALEYVPICALEYNILLAGLTNLTNLDLSNSFDVGIFDFFYLIPNLVSLVLYNVKIISQAQAFVNNICHLKNLRHLDISQINPEDGVFTNPNTILSDIVNGLPQLTSLDISGTNLAGIEIVNRTIQTVEHSFYSDMYNNLCDIPGLISRVDRPLQFLGLYGANDAPCRRRNIPAKLIAGNANEDQILVAAHVYMNNKEDLMLKVISDLYQIYRYENCHRMDQALCAVLEAMEKYPTQKDIQISGSAALFYIVKMKEKGELEARLKKKNCTYTSYWNEYS
;
A
#
# COMPACT_ATOMS: atom_id res chain seq x y z
N MET A 1 -5.05 -1.28 2.54
CA MET A 1 -4.65 -2.45 3.35
C MET A 1 -5.55 -3.60 2.93
N ALA A 2 -4.98 -4.67 2.40
CA ALA A 2 -5.71 -5.91 2.09
C ALA A 2 -6.26 -6.53 3.38
N ASP A 3 -7.25 -7.42 3.26
CA ASP A 3 -7.89 -8.11 4.38
C ASP A 3 -6.81 -8.74 5.28
N LEU A 4 -6.73 -8.24 6.53
CA LEU A 4 -5.82 -8.75 7.56
C LEU A 4 -6.13 -10.22 7.92
N ASP A 5 -7.27 -10.76 7.44
CA ASP A 5 -7.65 -12.16 7.60
C ASP A 5 -6.78 -13.11 6.74
N ASP A 6 -6.06 -12.61 5.73
CA ASP A 6 -5.12 -13.41 4.92
C ASP A 6 -3.79 -13.72 5.67
N LEU A 7 -3.53 -13.10 6.84
CA LEU A 7 -2.31 -13.32 7.64
C LEU A 7 -2.11 -14.78 8.12
N PHE A 8 -3.13 -15.63 8.02
CA PHE A 8 -3.13 -17.00 8.54
C PHE A 8 -3.32 -18.10 7.50
N HIS A 9 -3.37 -17.76 6.20
CA HIS A 9 -3.58 -18.74 5.12
C HIS A 9 -2.40 -18.81 4.15
N LEU A 10 -1.27 -19.38 4.61
CA LEU A 10 -0.09 -19.62 3.77
C LEU A 10 0.24 -21.12 3.59
N ASP A 11 -0.75 -22.00 3.73
CA ASP A 11 -0.60 -23.43 3.34
C ASP A 11 -0.61 -23.66 1.81
N GLN A 12 -0.46 -22.61 0.99
CA GLN A 12 -0.32 -22.76 -0.46
C GLN A 12 1.13 -23.09 -0.84
N TYR A 13 1.57 -24.29 -0.47
CA TYR A 13 2.64 -24.96 -1.21
C TYR A 13 2.14 -25.19 -2.64
N GLY A 14 2.77 -24.49 -3.59
CA GLY A 14 2.40 -24.47 -5.01
C GLY A 14 2.27 -25.87 -5.59
N GLY A 15 1.05 -26.23 -5.99
CA GLY A 15 0.83 -27.30 -6.94
C GLY A 15 1.51 -26.99 -8.27
N PRO A 16 1.58 -27.96 -9.19
CA PRO A 16 2.10 -27.71 -10.54
C PRO A 16 1.33 -26.55 -11.20
N GLU A 17 2.03 -25.75 -12.00
CA GLU A 17 1.44 -24.65 -12.77
C GLU A 17 0.20 -25.13 -13.53
N SER A 18 -0.86 -24.33 -13.50
CA SER A 18 -2.09 -24.70 -14.17
C SER A 18 -1.89 -24.68 -15.69
N LEU A 19 -2.70 -25.47 -16.42
CA LEU A 19 -2.67 -25.44 -17.89
C LEU A 19 -2.87 -24.02 -18.46
N ALA A 20 -3.69 -23.20 -17.79
CA ALA A 20 -3.90 -21.81 -18.20
C ALA A 20 -2.60 -20.99 -18.12
N GLU A 21 -1.83 -21.14 -17.04
CA GLU A 21 -0.54 -20.44 -16.86
C GLU A 21 0.47 -20.89 -17.92
N LEU A 22 0.56 -22.19 -18.18
CA LEU A 22 1.40 -22.73 -19.26
C LEU A 22 0.98 -22.19 -20.63
N CYS A 23 -0.32 -22.08 -20.91
CA CYS A 23 -0.81 -21.48 -22.15
C CYS A 23 -0.42 -19.99 -22.27
N PHE A 24 -0.54 -19.20 -21.19
CA PHE A 24 -0.09 -17.81 -21.21
C PHE A 24 1.41 -17.70 -21.46
N GLN A 25 2.24 -18.53 -20.82
CA GLN A 25 3.68 -18.56 -21.06
C GLN A 25 4.02 -18.86 -22.53
N VAL A 26 3.30 -19.79 -23.16
CA VAL A 26 3.49 -20.11 -24.58
C VAL A 26 3.07 -18.94 -25.48
N ILE A 27 1.93 -18.31 -25.18
CA ILE A 27 1.42 -17.15 -25.94
C ILE A 27 2.37 -15.95 -25.79
N CYS A 28 2.88 -15.66 -24.59
CA CYS A 28 3.81 -14.54 -24.36
C CYS A 28 5.13 -14.73 -25.09
N LYS A 29 5.61 -15.98 -25.23
CA LYS A 29 6.82 -16.27 -26.03
C LYS A 29 6.59 -16.09 -27.53
N ASN A 30 5.34 -16.16 -28.00
CA ASN A 30 5.01 -15.98 -29.40
C ASN A 30 3.56 -15.49 -29.58
N LEU A 31 3.38 -14.16 -29.61
CA LEU A 31 2.08 -13.53 -29.81
C LEU A 31 1.46 -13.82 -31.19
N ASP A 32 2.23 -14.33 -32.16
CA ASP A 32 1.72 -14.65 -33.49
C ASP A 32 0.82 -15.91 -33.48
N ILE A 33 0.82 -16.66 -32.37
CA ILE A 33 -0.11 -17.78 -32.14
C ILE A 33 -1.57 -17.28 -32.09
N ILE A 34 -1.78 -16.06 -31.60
CA ILE A 34 -3.11 -15.48 -31.36
C ILE A 34 -3.38 -14.20 -32.15
N SER A 35 -2.34 -13.62 -32.76
CA SER A 35 -2.42 -12.33 -33.45
C SER A 35 -1.61 -12.32 -34.75
N VAL A 36 -1.84 -11.32 -35.58
CA VAL A 36 -1.06 -11.02 -36.78
C VAL A 36 -0.73 -9.53 -36.81
N LYS A 37 0.49 -9.21 -37.24
CA LYS A 37 0.93 -7.83 -37.43
C LYS A 37 0.44 -7.30 -38.79
N ASP A 38 -0.01 -6.06 -38.79
CA ASP A 38 -0.30 -5.33 -40.03
C ASP A 38 0.95 -4.62 -40.59
N LYS A 39 0.78 -3.84 -41.66
CA LYS A 39 1.89 -3.12 -42.33
C LYS A 39 2.55 -2.06 -41.43
N CYS A 40 1.86 -1.61 -40.39
CA CYS A 40 2.33 -0.64 -39.41
C CYS A 40 2.85 -1.31 -38.14
N GLU A 41 3.03 -2.64 -38.16
CA GLU A 41 3.40 -3.47 -37.01
C GLU A 41 2.35 -3.50 -35.88
N TYR A 42 1.12 -3.03 -36.12
CA TYR A 42 0.03 -3.16 -35.15
C TYR A 42 -0.48 -4.59 -35.12
N ARG A 43 -0.69 -5.13 -33.93
CA ARG A 43 -1.16 -6.50 -33.73
C ARG A 43 -2.68 -6.54 -33.70
N ASN A 44 -3.24 -7.44 -34.50
CA ASN A 44 -4.67 -7.71 -34.56
C ASN A 44 -4.92 -9.19 -34.21
N LEU A 45 -5.97 -9.50 -33.45
CA LEU A 45 -6.33 -10.90 -33.21
C LEU A 45 -6.59 -11.65 -34.51
N LEU A 46 -6.22 -12.94 -34.53
CA LEU A 46 -6.54 -13.83 -35.64
C LEU A 46 -8.07 -13.92 -35.84
N LYS A 47 -8.47 -14.04 -37.10
CA LYS A 47 -9.88 -14.10 -37.47
C LYS A 47 -10.58 -15.28 -36.77
N GLY A 48 -11.69 -15.00 -36.09
CA GLY A 48 -12.49 -15.99 -35.37
C GLY A 48 -12.08 -16.21 -33.92
N VAL A 49 -10.99 -15.58 -33.45
CA VAL A 49 -10.59 -15.59 -32.05
C VAL A 49 -11.35 -14.50 -31.30
N VAL A 50 -11.91 -14.86 -30.15
CA VAL A 50 -12.61 -13.96 -29.23
C VAL A 50 -12.10 -14.25 -27.83
N PHE A 51 -11.71 -13.20 -27.10
CA PHE A 51 -11.22 -13.32 -25.74
C PHE A 51 -12.22 -12.74 -24.73
N PRO A 52 -12.69 -13.55 -23.77
CA PRO A 52 -13.45 -13.08 -22.63
C PRO A 52 -12.55 -12.32 -21.64
N SER A 53 -13.17 -11.63 -20.69
CA SER A 53 -12.47 -10.75 -19.74
C SER A 53 -11.39 -11.43 -18.93
N GLU A 54 -11.63 -12.66 -18.51
CA GLU A 54 -10.73 -13.44 -17.67
C GLU A 54 -9.44 -13.79 -18.41
N ILE A 55 -9.48 -13.88 -19.73
CA ILE A 55 -8.31 -14.13 -20.58
C ILE A 55 -7.61 -12.81 -20.91
N CYS A 56 -8.36 -11.77 -21.29
CA CYS A 56 -7.77 -10.48 -21.66
C CYS A 56 -7.00 -9.84 -20.49
N ASP A 57 -7.63 -9.74 -19.32
CA ASP A 57 -7.03 -9.09 -18.14
C ASP A 57 -5.75 -9.83 -17.72
N LYS A 58 -5.76 -11.18 -17.71
CA LYS A 58 -4.58 -12.00 -17.40
C LYS A 58 -3.48 -11.96 -18.46
N LEU A 59 -3.85 -11.90 -19.75
CA LEU A 59 -2.88 -11.85 -20.84
C LEU A 59 -2.01 -10.59 -20.73
N ILE A 60 -2.59 -9.44 -20.39
CA ILE A 60 -1.86 -8.19 -20.19
C ILE A 60 -0.83 -8.36 -19.07
N GLU A 61 -1.24 -8.90 -17.92
CA GLU A 61 -0.33 -9.11 -16.78
C GLU A 61 0.84 -10.03 -17.13
N TYR A 62 0.58 -11.12 -17.86
CA TYR A 62 1.61 -12.05 -18.28
C TYR A 62 2.59 -11.45 -19.30
N VAL A 63 2.10 -10.69 -20.29
CA VAL A 63 2.96 -10.06 -21.31
C VAL A 63 3.87 -9.03 -20.64
N LEU A 64 3.31 -8.13 -19.84
CA LEU A 64 4.09 -7.07 -19.17
C LEU A 64 5.13 -7.62 -18.20
N ARG A 65 4.85 -8.75 -17.53
CA ARG A 65 5.79 -9.40 -16.61
C ARG A 65 6.95 -10.09 -17.31
N ASN A 66 6.73 -10.63 -18.51
CA ASN A 66 7.71 -11.48 -19.20
C ASN A 66 8.47 -10.78 -20.33
N ASP A 67 8.03 -9.61 -20.78
CA ASP A 67 8.63 -8.90 -21.91
C ASP A 67 8.89 -7.41 -21.63
N PRO A 68 9.92 -7.06 -20.85
CA PRO A 68 10.19 -5.67 -20.46
C PRO A 68 10.74 -4.78 -21.59
N ASN A 69 11.01 -5.33 -22.78
CA ASN A 69 11.75 -4.66 -23.85
C ASN A 69 10.93 -4.43 -25.14
N GLU A 70 9.67 -4.84 -25.18
CA GLU A 70 8.81 -4.60 -26.35
C GLU A 70 8.18 -3.19 -26.34
N ASP A 71 7.81 -2.74 -27.54
CA ASP A 71 6.92 -1.59 -27.72
C ASP A 71 5.50 -2.04 -27.35
N HIS A 72 5.12 -1.82 -26.09
CA HIS A 72 3.86 -2.31 -25.56
C HIS A 72 2.63 -1.68 -26.23
N ASP A 73 2.73 -0.49 -26.82
CA ASP A 73 1.61 0.12 -27.53
C ASP A 73 1.16 -0.75 -28.70
N ARG A 74 2.10 -1.36 -29.43
CA ARG A 74 1.79 -2.32 -30.50
C ARG A 74 1.06 -3.55 -29.97
N PHE A 75 1.42 -4.04 -28.78
CA PHE A 75 0.70 -5.14 -28.15
C PHE A 75 -0.75 -4.73 -27.79
N PHE A 76 -0.94 -3.55 -27.20
CA PHE A 76 -2.28 -3.11 -26.78
C PHE A 76 -3.26 -2.93 -27.94
N THR A 77 -2.78 -2.74 -29.17
CA THR A 77 -3.65 -2.69 -30.37
C THR A 77 -4.49 -3.95 -30.59
N ILE A 78 -4.10 -5.10 -30.03
CA ILE A 78 -4.90 -6.34 -30.03
C ILE A 78 -6.28 -6.10 -29.41
N PHE A 79 -6.37 -5.21 -28.43
CA PHE A 79 -7.59 -4.90 -27.69
C PHE A 79 -8.41 -3.75 -28.30
N LYS A 80 -8.04 -3.24 -29.48
CA LYS A 80 -8.74 -2.11 -30.11
C LYS A 80 -10.21 -2.41 -30.43
N ASN A 81 -10.53 -3.69 -30.70
CA ASN A 81 -11.90 -4.12 -31.00
C ASN A 81 -12.61 -4.66 -29.74
N VAL A 82 -13.45 -3.80 -29.15
CA VAL A 82 -14.24 -4.06 -27.92
C VAL A 82 -15.30 -5.16 -28.07
N TRP A 83 -15.58 -5.64 -29.29
CA TRP A 83 -16.55 -6.72 -29.53
C TRP A 83 -15.93 -8.11 -29.40
N ILE A 84 -14.64 -8.23 -29.70
CA ILE A 84 -13.91 -9.53 -29.70
C ILE A 84 -12.93 -9.63 -28.54
N THR A 85 -12.60 -8.51 -27.90
CA THR A 85 -11.86 -8.45 -26.65
C THR A 85 -12.69 -7.67 -25.65
N LYS A 86 -12.71 -8.12 -24.40
CA LYS A 86 -13.51 -7.47 -23.36
C LYS A 86 -12.69 -7.26 -22.12
N LEU A 87 -12.11 -6.08 -21.94
CA LEU A 87 -11.37 -5.74 -20.74
C LEU A 87 -12.33 -5.27 -19.64
N LYS A 88 -12.01 -5.59 -18.39
CA LYS A 88 -12.79 -5.09 -17.24
C LYS A 88 -11.89 -4.55 -16.14
N ARG A 89 -10.80 -5.24 -15.83
CA ARG A 89 -9.91 -4.92 -14.71
C ARG A 89 -8.48 -4.97 -15.20
N VAL A 90 -7.96 -3.81 -15.59
CA VAL A 90 -6.63 -3.73 -16.20
C VAL A 90 -5.63 -3.20 -15.18
N LYS A 91 -4.47 -3.87 -15.13
CA LYS A 91 -3.30 -3.46 -14.37
C LYS A 91 -2.10 -3.45 -15.30
N VAL A 92 -1.48 -2.28 -15.44
CA VAL A 92 -0.25 -2.07 -16.21
C VAL A 92 0.83 -1.63 -15.24
N VAL A 93 1.93 -2.39 -15.17
CA VAL A 93 3.06 -2.11 -14.28
C VAL A 93 4.34 -2.09 -15.10
N GLY A 94 5.18 -1.07 -14.89
CA GLY A 94 6.55 -1.01 -15.44
C GLY A 94 6.57 -1.02 -16.97
N SER A 95 5.76 -0.18 -17.61
CA SER A 95 5.49 -0.24 -19.05
C SER A 95 5.75 1.10 -19.74
N ASN A 96 6.29 1.06 -20.95
CA ASN A 96 6.56 2.25 -21.77
C ASN A 96 5.33 2.74 -22.58
N ILE A 97 4.12 2.28 -22.26
CA ILE A 97 2.90 2.69 -22.97
C ILE A 97 2.69 4.20 -22.99
N THR A 98 2.05 4.67 -24.06
CA THR A 98 1.62 6.07 -24.22
C THR A 98 0.12 6.23 -24.00
N ASP A 99 -0.36 7.47 -24.11
CA ASP A 99 -1.79 7.80 -24.01
C ASP A 99 -2.66 7.07 -25.04
N ASP A 100 -2.09 6.62 -26.18
CA ASP A 100 -2.80 5.82 -27.19
C ASP A 100 -3.25 4.46 -26.64
N SER A 101 -2.40 3.80 -25.85
CA SER A 101 -2.78 2.57 -25.15
C SER A 101 -3.86 2.85 -24.11
N VAL A 102 -3.75 3.95 -23.36
CA VAL A 102 -4.79 4.33 -22.39
C VAL A 102 -6.12 4.60 -23.10
N GLN A 103 -6.12 5.19 -24.29
CA GLN A 103 -7.31 5.33 -25.11
C GLN A 103 -7.94 3.97 -25.47
N ILE A 104 -7.13 3.02 -25.93
CA ILE A 104 -7.60 1.66 -26.24
C ILE A 104 -8.24 1.04 -25.01
N LEU A 105 -7.57 1.10 -23.86
CA LEU A 105 -8.05 0.57 -22.59
C LEU A 105 -9.36 1.24 -22.14
N ALA A 106 -9.42 2.57 -22.19
CA ALA A 106 -10.58 3.35 -21.77
C ALA A 106 -11.84 3.00 -22.58
N ASN A 107 -11.71 2.72 -23.89
CA ASN A 107 -12.84 2.35 -24.75
C ASN A 107 -13.58 1.08 -24.29
N HIS A 108 -12.97 0.24 -23.43
CA HIS A 108 -13.64 -0.92 -22.84
C HIS A 108 -14.55 -0.58 -21.66
N LYS A 109 -14.59 0.67 -21.21
CA LYS A 109 -15.42 1.15 -20.09
C LYS A 109 -15.16 0.32 -18.83
N LEU A 110 -13.88 0.33 -18.43
CA LEU A 110 -13.32 -0.52 -17.39
C LEU A 110 -14.02 -0.31 -16.03
N LEU A 111 -13.99 -1.35 -15.20
CA LEU A 111 -14.34 -1.29 -13.78
C LEU A 111 -13.15 -0.81 -12.93
N ARG A 112 -11.94 -1.18 -13.34
CA ARG A 112 -10.68 -0.86 -12.67
C ARG A 112 -9.58 -0.60 -13.68
N LEU A 113 -8.84 0.49 -13.48
CA LEU A 113 -7.63 0.83 -14.20
C LEU A 113 -6.51 1.14 -13.19
N GLU A 114 -5.42 0.39 -13.28
CA GLU A 114 -4.19 0.62 -12.51
C GLU A 114 -3.02 0.82 -13.49
N LEU A 115 -2.34 1.95 -13.33
CA LEU A 115 -1.17 2.36 -14.10
C LEU A 115 -0.06 2.63 -13.08
N THR A 116 0.98 1.81 -13.09
CA THR A 116 2.11 1.92 -12.17
C THR A 116 3.39 1.92 -12.98
N ASP A 117 4.28 2.87 -12.70
CA ASP A 117 5.56 2.98 -13.39
C ASP A 117 5.45 3.01 -14.93
N CYS A 118 4.51 3.83 -15.43
CA CYS A 118 4.32 4.12 -16.84
C CYS A 118 4.74 5.58 -17.13
N PRO A 119 6.03 5.84 -17.45
CA PRO A 119 6.60 7.19 -17.47
C PRO A 119 6.25 8.02 -18.70
N ASN A 120 5.67 7.41 -19.74
CA ASN A 120 5.36 8.07 -21.01
C ASN A 120 3.91 8.58 -21.10
N LEU A 121 3.16 8.51 -20.00
CA LEU A 121 1.79 9.00 -19.94
C LEU A 121 1.74 10.51 -19.69
N THR A 122 0.71 11.16 -20.22
CA THR A 122 0.47 12.60 -20.03
C THR A 122 -0.93 12.87 -19.49
N ASP A 123 -1.29 14.14 -19.33
CA ASP A 123 -2.63 14.57 -18.95
C ASP A 123 -3.69 14.22 -20.02
N GLN A 124 -3.29 13.92 -21.26
CA GLN A 124 -4.18 13.41 -22.30
C GLN A 124 -4.85 12.07 -21.91
N SER A 125 -4.18 11.23 -21.11
CA SER A 125 -4.77 10.02 -20.52
C SER A 125 -6.06 10.32 -19.73
N ILE A 126 -6.11 11.47 -19.04
CA ILE A 126 -7.27 11.88 -18.25
C ILE A 126 -8.48 12.11 -19.15
N ASP A 127 -8.28 12.72 -20.33
CA ASP A 127 -9.36 12.98 -21.29
C ASP A 127 -9.96 11.68 -21.83
N TYR A 128 -9.11 10.70 -22.16
CA TYR A 128 -9.56 9.39 -22.60
C TYR A 128 -10.32 8.63 -21.54
N ILE A 129 -9.85 8.69 -20.29
CA ILE A 129 -10.54 8.10 -19.13
C ILE A 129 -11.90 8.78 -18.96
N ASN A 130 -11.93 10.10 -18.87
CA ASN A 130 -13.16 10.89 -18.68
C ASN A 130 -14.23 10.61 -19.75
N ALA A 131 -13.83 10.33 -20.98
CA ALA A 131 -14.74 10.02 -22.07
C ALA A 131 -15.47 8.66 -21.91
N ASN A 132 -14.95 7.73 -21.09
CA ASN A 132 -15.45 6.35 -20.99
C ASN A 132 -15.52 5.82 -19.53
N ALA A 133 -15.65 6.72 -18.56
CA ALA A 133 -15.53 6.38 -17.13
C ALA A 133 -16.85 5.97 -16.44
N GLU A 134 -17.95 5.74 -17.17
CA GLU A 134 -19.27 5.49 -16.56
C GLU A 134 -19.31 4.28 -15.62
N ASN A 135 -18.45 3.29 -15.85
CA ASN A 135 -18.36 2.06 -15.06
C ASN A 135 -17.14 2.03 -14.14
N LEU A 136 -16.29 3.07 -14.17
CA LEU A 136 -15.00 3.05 -13.49
C LEU A 136 -15.19 3.28 -11.99
N HIS A 137 -14.79 2.29 -11.19
CA HIS A 137 -14.88 2.34 -9.73
C HIS A 137 -13.52 2.52 -9.06
N THR A 138 -12.45 2.15 -9.75
CA THR A 138 -11.08 2.22 -9.21
C THR A 138 -10.14 2.78 -10.27
N LEU A 139 -9.47 3.88 -9.92
CA LEU A 139 -8.38 4.46 -10.68
C LEU A 139 -7.14 4.56 -9.78
N ILE A 140 -6.04 3.99 -10.23
CA ILE A 140 -4.76 3.98 -9.51
C ILE A 140 -3.67 4.41 -10.48
N CYS A 141 -2.94 5.47 -10.13
CA CYS A 141 -1.76 5.97 -10.84
C CYS A 141 -0.62 6.11 -9.83
N ARG A 142 0.46 5.34 -10.00
CA ARG A 142 1.55 5.21 -9.01
C ARG A 142 2.95 5.25 -9.62
N GLY A 143 3.94 5.49 -8.75
CA GLY A 143 5.34 5.55 -9.15
C GLY A 143 5.57 6.61 -10.22
N THR A 144 6.17 6.24 -11.36
CA THR A 144 6.43 7.18 -12.46
C THR A 144 5.22 7.54 -13.32
N SER A 145 4.02 6.99 -13.05
CA SER A 145 2.77 7.30 -13.77
C SER A 145 2.12 8.62 -13.32
N VAL A 146 2.82 9.74 -13.50
CA VAL A 146 2.30 11.07 -13.15
C VAL A 146 1.50 11.65 -14.32
N ILE A 147 0.18 11.45 -14.30
CA ILE A 147 -0.74 12.01 -15.30
C ILE A 147 -1.27 13.41 -14.93
N ILE A 148 -1.08 13.84 -13.68
CA ILE A 148 -1.54 15.14 -13.20
C ILE A 148 -0.47 16.19 -13.53
N PRO A 149 -0.77 17.23 -14.32
CA PRO A 149 0.20 18.28 -14.61
C PRO A 149 0.41 19.19 -13.39
N GLU A 150 1.57 19.86 -13.32
CA GLU A 150 1.91 20.79 -12.23
C GLU A 150 0.93 21.98 -12.08
N LYS A 151 0.18 22.29 -13.15
CA LYS A 151 -0.80 23.36 -13.17
C LYS A 151 -2.07 22.87 -13.84
N LEU A 152 -3.20 23.07 -13.20
CA LEU A 152 -4.49 22.58 -13.70
C LEU A 152 -5.25 23.65 -14.52
N THR A 153 -4.55 24.57 -15.19
CA THR A 153 -5.16 25.69 -15.93
C THR A 153 -6.14 25.23 -17.01
N ALA A 154 -5.84 24.12 -17.69
CA ALA A 154 -6.73 23.51 -18.70
C ALA A 154 -8.08 23.04 -18.09
N TYR A 155 -8.08 22.67 -16.82
CA TYR A 155 -9.24 22.14 -16.10
C TYR A 155 -10.07 23.22 -15.39
N GLN A 156 -9.53 24.44 -15.24
CA GLN A 156 -10.22 25.53 -14.54
C GLN A 156 -11.56 25.93 -15.18
N THR A 157 -11.64 25.87 -16.52
CA THR A 157 -12.85 26.26 -17.26
C THR A 157 -14.00 25.28 -17.05
N GLN A 158 -13.71 23.98 -17.00
CA GLN A 158 -14.71 22.94 -16.76
C GLN A 158 -14.96 22.66 -15.27
N GLY A 159 -14.02 23.04 -14.39
CA GLY A 159 -14.16 22.95 -12.94
C GLY A 159 -13.90 21.56 -12.35
N TYR A 160 -13.38 20.61 -13.13
CA TYR A 160 -13.01 19.28 -12.68
C TYR A 160 -11.85 18.70 -13.47
N VAL A 161 -11.02 17.87 -12.83
CA VAL A 161 -10.03 17.02 -13.52
C VAL A 161 -10.66 15.69 -13.94
N PHE A 162 -11.35 15.02 -13.01
CA PHE A 162 -11.94 13.71 -13.24
C PHE A 162 -13.46 13.76 -13.34
N LYS A 163 -14.01 13.29 -14.46
CA LYS A 163 -15.44 13.07 -14.68
C LYS A 163 -15.79 11.61 -14.45
N ILE A 164 -15.62 11.14 -13.22
CA ILE A 164 -15.77 9.73 -12.85
C ILE A 164 -16.80 9.60 -11.71
N PRO A 165 -18.11 9.66 -12.01
CA PRO A 165 -19.14 9.82 -10.97
C PRO A 165 -19.29 8.61 -10.05
N ASN A 166 -18.88 7.42 -10.49
CA ASN A 166 -18.98 6.17 -9.73
C ASN A 166 -17.66 5.75 -9.06
N LEU A 167 -16.65 6.64 -9.05
CA LEU A 167 -15.36 6.33 -8.47
C LEU A 167 -15.47 6.10 -6.96
N ARG A 168 -14.91 5.00 -6.49
CA ARG A 168 -14.84 4.64 -5.07
C ARG A 168 -13.42 4.66 -4.54
N THR A 169 -12.46 4.32 -5.40
CA THR A 169 -11.04 4.30 -5.06
C THR A 169 -10.25 5.15 -6.03
N LEU A 170 -9.56 6.14 -5.49
CA LEU A 170 -8.58 6.97 -6.21
C LEU A 170 -7.24 6.86 -5.48
N ALA A 171 -6.22 6.44 -6.19
CA ALA A 171 -4.84 6.49 -5.70
C ALA A 171 -3.98 7.26 -6.72
N LEU A 172 -3.37 8.34 -6.27
CA LEU A 172 -2.47 9.17 -7.07
C LEU A 172 -1.21 9.41 -6.23
N GLU A 173 -0.07 8.89 -6.68
CA GLU A 173 1.21 9.19 -6.03
C GLU A 173 1.90 10.38 -6.68
N TYR A 174 2.71 11.09 -5.89
CA TYR A 174 3.54 12.21 -6.38
C TYR A 174 2.75 13.33 -7.06
N VAL A 175 1.55 13.65 -6.56
CA VAL A 175 0.71 14.72 -7.15
C VAL A 175 1.41 16.09 -7.02
N PRO A 176 1.74 16.77 -8.13
CA PRO A 176 2.61 17.95 -8.12
C PRO A 176 1.82 19.27 -8.05
N ILE A 177 0.67 19.28 -7.38
CA ILE A 177 -0.24 20.45 -7.31
C ILE A 177 -0.24 21.07 -5.91
N CYS A 178 -0.64 22.33 -5.83
CA CYS A 178 -0.83 23.03 -4.55
C CYS A 178 -2.18 22.66 -3.91
N ALA A 179 -2.31 22.86 -2.59
CA ALA A 179 -3.51 22.50 -1.82
C ALA A 179 -4.84 23.04 -2.42
N LEU A 180 -4.85 24.26 -2.96
CA LEU A 180 -6.06 24.88 -3.53
C LEU A 180 -6.61 24.14 -4.75
N GLU A 181 -5.74 23.48 -5.52
CA GLU A 181 -6.09 22.77 -6.76
C GLU A 181 -6.81 21.44 -6.51
N TYR A 182 -6.78 20.93 -5.28
CA TYR A 182 -7.58 19.74 -4.92
C TYR A 182 -9.08 19.96 -5.06
N ASN A 183 -9.54 21.22 -5.00
CA ASN A 183 -10.95 21.55 -5.21
C ASN A 183 -11.44 21.15 -6.60
N ILE A 184 -10.59 21.23 -7.63
CA ILE A 184 -10.92 20.80 -8.99
C ILE A 184 -10.48 19.36 -9.26
N LEU A 185 -9.42 18.87 -8.61
CA LEU A 185 -9.00 17.47 -8.70
C LEU A 185 -10.09 16.52 -8.22
N LEU A 186 -10.70 16.84 -7.08
CA LEU A 186 -11.69 15.99 -6.40
C LEU A 186 -13.15 16.40 -6.66
N ALA A 187 -13.37 17.43 -7.48
CA ALA A 187 -14.70 17.91 -7.83
C ALA A 187 -15.57 16.78 -8.39
N GLY A 188 -16.76 16.60 -7.82
CA GLY A 188 -17.74 15.61 -8.30
C GLY A 188 -17.50 14.17 -7.86
N LEU A 189 -16.39 13.85 -7.17
CA LEU A 189 -16.07 12.50 -6.70
C LEU A 189 -16.77 12.14 -5.37
N THR A 190 -18.08 12.39 -5.29
CA THR A 190 -18.86 12.28 -4.05
C THR A 190 -19.02 10.85 -3.52
N ASN A 191 -18.84 9.84 -4.38
CA ASN A 191 -18.89 8.41 -4.02
C ASN A 191 -17.53 7.86 -3.54
N LEU A 192 -16.50 8.70 -3.45
CA LEU A 192 -15.16 8.27 -3.08
C LEU A 192 -15.11 7.78 -1.64
N THR A 193 -14.65 6.55 -1.45
CA THR A 193 -14.48 5.91 -0.13
C THR A 193 -13.01 5.71 0.23
N ASN A 194 -12.12 5.66 -0.77
CA ASN A 194 -10.70 5.43 -0.58
C ASN A 194 -9.91 6.46 -1.39
N LEU A 195 -9.09 7.23 -0.68
CA LEU A 195 -8.19 8.22 -1.26
C LEU A 195 -6.77 7.95 -0.78
N ASP A 196 -5.86 7.81 -1.73
CA ASP A 196 -4.43 7.65 -1.51
C ASP A 196 -3.71 8.75 -2.29
N LEU A 197 -3.01 9.61 -1.55
CA LEU A 197 -2.24 10.75 -2.05
C LEU A 197 -0.78 10.65 -1.62
N SER A 198 -0.27 9.42 -1.48
CA SER A 198 1.09 9.18 -0.99
C SER A 198 2.13 9.97 -1.81
N ASN A 199 3.13 10.52 -1.13
CA ASN A 199 4.18 11.36 -1.71
C ASN A 199 3.71 12.64 -2.43
N SER A 200 2.45 13.08 -2.25
CA SER A 200 1.97 14.32 -2.87
C SER A 200 2.68 15.55 -2.32
N PHE A 201 2.85 16.55 -3.18
CA PHE A 201 3.63 17.75 -2.90
C PHE A 201 3.07 18.60 -1.75
N ASP A 202 1.78 18.97 -1.83
CA ASP A 202 1.12 19.82 -0.85
C ASP A 202 -0.37 19.50 -0.75
N VAL A 203 -0.85 19.12 0.44
CA VAL A 203 -2.28 18.92 0.73
C VAL A 203 -2.84 20.02 1.64
N GLY A 204 -2.02 20.98 2.04
CA GLY A 204 -2.35 22.06 2.96
C GLY A 204 -2.97 21.55 4.26
N ILE A 205 -4.03 22.23 4.71
CA ILE A 205 -4.82 21.81 5.88
C ILE A 205 -5.93 20.82 5.53
N PHE A 206 -5.95 20.26 4.32
CA PHE A 206 -7.00 19.35 3.86
C PHE A 206 -8.41 19.99 3.91
N ASP A 207 -8.53 21.27 3.55
CA ASP A 207 -9.78 22.06 3.59
C ASP A 207 -10.84 21.59 2.58
N PHE A 208 -10.44 20.80 1.58
CA PHE A 208 -11.31 20.20 0.57
C PHE A 208 -12.05 18.94 1.05
N PHE A 209 -11.98 18.58 2.35
CA PHE A 209 -12.64 17.39 2.92
C PHE A 209 -14.14 17.29 2.58
N TYR A 210 -14.82 18.43 2.41
CA TYR A 210 -16.26 18.49 2.12
C TYR A 210 -16.63 17.93 0.74
N LEU A 211 -15.68 17.81 -0.19
CA LEU A 211 -15.89 17.23 -1.52
C LEU A 211 -16.00 15.69 -1.49
N ILE A 212 -15.44 15.07 -0.44
CA ILE A 212 -15.32 13.61 -0.28
C ILE A 212 -15.90 13.15 1.07
N PRO A 213 -17.16 13.48 1.38
CA PRO A 213 -17.72 13.30 2.73
C PRO A 213 -17.87 11.82 3.15
N ASN A 214 -17.82 10.89 2.19
CA ASN A 214 -18.00 9.45 2.39
C ASN A 214 -16.70 8.68 2.58
N LEU A 215 -15.58 9.38 2.81
CA LEU A 215 -14.27 8.76 2.90
C LEU A 215 -14.18 7.78 4.09
N VAL A 216 -13.69 6.58 3.81
CA VAL A 216 -13.46 5.48 4.74
C VAL A 216 -11.97 5.25 4.96
N SER A 217 -11.15 5.47 3.93
CA SER A 217 -9.69 5.30 3.98
C SER A 217 -9.00 6.51 3.38
N LEU A 218 -8.06 7.07 4.14
CA LEU A 218 -7.18 8.16 3.71
C LEU A 218 -5.72 7.75 3.92
N VAL A 219 -4.94 7.76 2.84
CA VAL A 219 -3.50 7.48 2.86
C VAL A 219 -2.73 8.71 2.42
N LEU A 220 -1.89 9.22 3.32
CA LEU A 220 -1.01 10.37 3.15
C LEU A 220 0.43 9.98 3.53
N TYR A 221 0.86 8.78 3.10
CA TYR A 221 2.23 8.32 3.33
C TYR A 221 3.21 9.31 2.71
N ASN A 222 4.19 9.74 3.50
CA ASN A 222 5.22 10.68 3.10
C ASN A 222 4.68 12.04 2.58
N VAL A 223 3.60 12.54 3.19
CA VAL A 223 3.03 13.87 2.89
C VAL A 223 3.24 14.80 4.09
N LYS A 224 3.87 15.95 3.86
CA LYS A 224 4.24 16.88 4.93
C LYS A 224 3.04 17.65 5.50
N ILE A 225 2.66 17.36 6.75
CA ILE A 225 1.52 18.01 7.44
C ILE A 225 1.90 18.82 8.69
N ILE A 226 3.19 18.90 9.02
CA ILE A 226 3.67 19.37 10.34
C ILE A 226 3.43 20.85 10.62
N SER A 227 3.50 21.74 9.62
CA SER A 227 3.42 23.19 9.82
C SER A 227 2.03 23.66 10.24
N GLN A 228 0.99 22.90 9.92
CA GLN A 228 -0.41 23.25 10.18
C GLN A 228 -1.20 22.05 10.74
N ALA A 229 -0.51 21.18 11.49
CA ALA A 229 -1.05 19.91 11.96
C ALA A 229 -2.39 20.04 12.70
N GLN A 230 -2.56 21.04 13.58
CA GLN A 230 -3.84 21.22 14.30
C GLN A 230 -4.99 21.57 13.36
N ALA A 231 -4.77 22.47 12.39
CA ALA A 231 -5.79 22.84 11.42
C ALA A 231 -6.15 21.66 10.50
N PHE A 232 -5.12 20.91 10.07
CA PHE A 232 -5.28 19.65 9.36
C PHE A 232 -6.16 18.66 10.15
N VAL A 233 -5.82 18.40 11.42
CA VAL A 233 -6.59 17.51 12.31
C VAL A 233 -8.04 17.98 12.44
N ASN A 234 -8.27 19.27 12.68
CA ASN A 234 -9.61 19.83 12.77
C ASN A 234 -10.43 19.53 11.51
N ASN A 235 -9.83 19.66 10.32
CA ASN A 235 -10.49 19.40 9.04
C ASN A 235 -10.77 17.91 8.82
N ILE A 236 -9.77 17.03 8.95
CA ILE A 236 -9.99 15.58 8.73
C ILE A 236 -10.99 14.99 9.73
N CYS A 237 -11.10 15.57 10.93
CA CYS A 237 -12.07 15.13 11.93
C CYS A 237 -13.52 15.35 11.50
N HIS A 238 -13.82 16.08 10.41
CA HIS A 238 -15.16 16.13 9.83
C HIS A 238 -15.54 14.83 9.09
N LEU A 239 -14.56 14.01 8.70
CA LEU A 239 -14.77 12.72 8.04
C LEU A 239 -15.12 11.63 9.05
N LYS A 240 -16.33 11.69 9.62
CA LYS A 240 -16.76 10.80 10.72
C LYS A 240 -16.83 9.31 10.36
N ASN A 241 -16.85 8.99 9.07
CA ASN A 241 -16.85 7.62 8.57
C ASN A 241 -15.43 7.04 8.37
N LEU A 242 -14.38 7.85 8.59
CA LEU A 242 -13.00 7.43 8.36
C LEU A 242 -12.62 6.30 9.34
N ARG A 243 -12.15 5.18 8.78
CA ARG A 243 -11.75 3.96 9.50
C ARG A 243 -10.26 3.69 9.42
N HIS A 244 -9.63 4.11 8.32
CA HIS A 244 -8.21 3.92 8.06
C HIS A 244 -7.57 5.27 7.78
N LEU A 245 -6.60 5.64 8.61
CA LEU A 245 -5.79 6.84 8.43
C LEU A 245 -4.31 6.45 8.42
N ASP A 246 -3.60 6.91 7.42
CA ASP A 246 -2.15 6.76 7.31
C ASP A 246 -1.54 8.14 7.07
N ILE A 247 -0.71 8.57 8.03
CA ILE A 247 0.07 9.82 8.00
C ILE A 247 1.54 9.51 8.30
N SER A 248 1.98 8.29 7.95
CA SER A 248 3.33 7.83 8.18
C SER A 248 4.35 8.59 7.33
N GLN A 249 5.57 8.72 7.85
CA GLN A 249 6.66 9.45 7.22
C GLN A 249 7.87 8.53 7.03
N ILE A 250 8.64 8.78 5.97
CA ILE A 250 9.95 8.12 5.79
C ILE A 250 11.07 8.93 6.45
N ASN A 251 11.01 10.25 6.30
CA ASN A 251 12.00 11.19 6.78
C ASN A 251 11.66 11.60 8.22
N PRO A 252 12.54 11.32 9.20
CA PRO A 252 12.29 11.67 10.60
C PRO A 252 11.98 13.15 10.82
N GLU A 253 12.60 14.04 10.04
CA GLU A 253 12.41 15.50 10.16
C GLU A 253 11.02 15.96 9.73
N ASP A 254 10.41 15.27 8.76
CA ASP A 254 9.06 15.55 8.30
C ASP A 254 7.99 14.94 9.22
N GLY A 255 8.40 14.13 10.20
CA GLY A 255 7.54 13.47 11.19
C GLY A 255 7.57 14.08 12.59
N VAL A 256 8.15 15.28 12.77
CA VAL A 256 8.25 15.96 14.07
C VAL A 256 7.09 16.93 14.29
N PHE A 257 6.03 16.46 14.94
CA PHE A 257 4.87 17.26 15.31
C PHE A 257 5.14 18.07 16.59
N THR A 258 4.58 19.28 16.64
CA THR A 258 4.45 20.04 17.88
C THR A 258 3.28 19.48 18.69
N ASN A 259 3.46 19.32 20.01
CA ASN A 259 2.46 18.74 20.91
C ASN A 259 1.91 17.36 20.43
N PRO A 260 2.79 16.37 20.15
CA PRO A 260 2.41 15.11 19.50
C PRO A 260 1.29 14.35 20.21
N ASN A 261 1.31 14.33 21.55
CA ASN A 261 0.28 13.68 22.36
C ASN A 261 -1.11 14.30 22.18
N THR A 262 -1.19 15.63 22.09
CA THR A 262 -2.44 16.35 21.87
C THR A 262 -2.96 16.08 20.46
N ILE A 263 -2.10 16.19 19.44
CA ILE A 263 -2.45 15.89 18.05
C ILE A 263 -2.98 14.46 17.90
N LEU A 264 -2.30 13.48 18.48
CA LEU A 264 -2.72 12.08 18.42
C LEU A 264 -4.06 11.86 19.15
N SER A 265 -4.24 12.47 20.32
CA SER A 265 -5.49 12.44 21.08
C SER A 265 -6.65 13.03 20.27
N ASP A 266 -6.44 14.18 19.64
CA ASP A 266 -7.44 14.86 18.82
C ASP A 266 -7.85 14.02 17.61
N ILE A 267 -6.89 13.35 16.95
CA ILE A 267 -7.16 12.41 15.85
C ILE A 267 -8.08 11.27 16.31
N VAL A 268 -7.70 10.55 17.38
CA VAL A 268 -8.46 9.35 17.79
C VAL A 268 -9.80 9.66 18.44
N ASN A 269 -9.96 10.86 19.03
CA ASN A 269 -11.22 11.32 19.60
C ASN A 269 -12.13 11.93 18.52
N GLY A 270 -11.55 12.64 17.55
CA GLY A 270 -12.28 13.27 16.46
C GLY A 270 -12.80 12.30 15.39
N LEU A 271 -12.15 11.14 15.25
CA LEU A 271 -12.50 10.06 14.31
C LEU A 271 -13.09 8.83 15.03
N PRO A 272 -14.41 8.81 15.30
CA PRO A 272 -15.02 7.80 16.16
C PRO A 272 -15.00 6.38 15.57
N GLN A 273 -14.95 6.25 14.25
CA GLN A 273 -14.93 4.97 13.53
C GLN A 273 -13.51 4.49 13.23
N LEU A 274 -12.47 5.17 13.70
CA LEU A 274 -11.08 4.82 13.42
C LEU A 274 -10.75 3.44 14.00
N THR A 275 -10.28 2.56 13.12
CA THR A 275 -9.88 1.17 13.43
C THR A 275 -8.43 0.90 13.09
N SER A 276 -7.85 1.67 12.18
CA SER A 276 -6.51 1.49 11.67
C SER A 276 -5.82 2.84 11.58
N LEU A 277 -4.65 2.96 12.21
CA LEU A 277 -3.86 4.17 12.22
C LEU A 277 -2.40 3.84 11.92
N ASP A 278 -1.80 4.46 10.92
CA ASP A 278 -0.36 4.38 10.68
C ASP A 278 0.30 5.74 10.95
N ILE A 279 1.16 5.78 11.96
CA ILE A 279 1.96 6.95 12.38
C ILE A 279 3.46 6.62 12.38
N SER A 280 3.85 5.60 11.61
CA SER A 280 5.25 5.17 11.44
C SER A 280 6.14 6.32 11.00
N GLY A 281 7.38 6.36 11.51
CA GLY A 281 8.33 7.44 11.25
C GLY A 281 7.97 8.81 11.82
N THR A 282 6.97 8.93 12.70
CA THR A 282 6.60 10.19 13.36
C THR A 282 6.93 10.17 14.85
N ASN A 283 6.83 11.33 15.52
CA ASN A 283 6.88 11.45 16.97
C ASN A 283 5.49 11.43 17.65
N LEU A 284 4.40 11.13 16.92
CA LEU A 284 3.03 11.25 17.43
C LEU A 284 2.74 10.36 18.63
N ALA A 285 3.43 9.22 18.74
CA ALA A 285 3.33 8.34 19.90
C ALA A 285 3.92 8.95 21.19
N GLY A 286 4.48 10.17 21.11
CA GLY A 286 5.05 10.90 22.23
C GLY A 286 6.35 10.31 22.75
N ILE A 287 6.93 10.96 23.76
CA ILE A 287 8.09 10.47 24.50
C ILE A 287 7.59 9.62 25.66
N GLU A 288 8.26 8.50 25.94
CA GLU A 288 8.03 7.74 27.17
C GLU A 288 8.36 8.64 28.38
N ILE A 289 7.37 8.91 29.24
CA ILE A 289 7.61 9.70 30.44
C ILE A 289 8.30 8.79 31.48
N VAL A 290 9.62 8.62 31.32
CA VAL A 290 10.45 7.75 32.18
C VAL A 290 10.62 8.33 33.60
N ASN A 291 10.34 9.62 33.81
CA ASN A 291 10.43 10.26 35.12
C ASN A 291 9.11 10.24 35.87
N ARG A 292 8.80 9.09 36.48
CA ARG A 292 7.74 8.92 37.48
C ARG A 292 8.11 9.47 38.88
N THR A 293 9.24 10.17 38.98
CA THR A 293 9.73 10.77 40.23
C THR A 293 10.03 12.24 39.99
N ILE A 294 9.30 13.09 40.71
CA ILE A 294 9.44 14.56 40.78
C ILE A 294 8.75 15.30 39.63
N GLN A 295 7.42 15.26 39.60
CA GLN A 295 6.65 16.46 39.28
C GLN A 295 5.78 16.81 40.48
N THR A 296 5.89 18.07 40.85
CA THR A 296 5.36 18.70 42.04
C THR A 296 3.86 18.47 42.19
N VAL A 297 3.52 18.15 43.43
CA VAL A 297 2.20 18.07 44.04
C VAL A 297 1.35 19.29 43.62
N GLU A 298 0.50 19.15 42.59
CA GLU A 298 -0.74 19.96 42.45
C GLU A 298 -1.70 19.57 41.30
N HIS A 299 -1.53 18.44 40.60
CA HIS A 299 -2.54 17.99 39.62
C HIS A 299 -3.06 16.56 39.88
N SER A 300 -4.14 16.51 40.68
CA SER A 300 -5.18 15.47 40.74
C SER A 300 -4.78 13.98 40.81
N PHE A 301 -5.15 13.33 41.92
CA PHE A 301 -5.13 11.86 42.15
C PHE A 301 -5.80 11.00 41.04
N TYR A 302 -6.55 11.60 40.11
CA TYR A 302 -7.17 10.90 38.97
C TYR A 302 -6.23 10.69 37.77
N SER A 303 -5.18 11.51 37.63
CA SER A 303 -4.22 11.45 36.51
C SER A 303 -3.32 10.20 36.57
N ASP A 304 -2.86 9.83 37.77
CA ASP A 304 -1.91 8.74 37.94
C ASP A 304 -2.51 7.33 37.74
N MET A 305 -3.84 7.18 37.88
CA MET A 305 -4.49 5.87 37.71
C MET A 305 -4.68 5.53 36.22
N TYR A 306 -4.99 6.52 35.37
CA TYR A 306 -5.15 6.33 33.92
C TYR A 306 -3.83 6.30 33.16
N ASN A 307 -2.80 7.02 33.64
CA ASN A 307 -1.45 7.00 33.05
C ASN A 307 -0.72 5.63 33.18
N ASN A 308 -1.26 4.68 33.96
CA ASN A 308 -0.75 3.31 34.03
C ASN A 308 -1.42 2.33 33.04
N LEU A 309 -2.49 2.76 32.36
CA LEU A 309 -3.28 1.90 31.47
C LEU A 309 -2.81 1.94 30.00
N CYS A 310 -2.05 2.97 29.62
CA CYS A 310 -1.56 3.14 28.26
C CYS A 310 -0.23 3.91 28.23
N ASP A 311 0.81 3.31 27.63
CA ASP A 311 2.15 3.93 27.55
C ASP A 311 2.30 4.84 26.31
N ILE A 312 1.21 5.07 25.57
CA ILE A 312 1.12 6.05 24.48
C ILE A 312 0.04 7.07 24.87
N PRO A 313 0.40 8.22 25.46
CA PRO A 313 -0.56 9.13 26.09
C PRO A 313 -1.69 9.59 25.16
N GLY A 314 -1.38 9.84 23.88
CA GLY A 314 -2.37 10.23 22.87
C GLY A 314 -3.40 9.14 22.52
N LEU A 315 -3.22 7.89 22.97
CA LEU A 315 -4.11 6.76 22.68
C LEU A 315 -4.94 6.31 23.89
N ILE A 316 -4.94 7.06 24.99
CA ILE A 316 -5.61 6.65 26.23
C ILE A 316 -7.12 6.35 26.05
N SER A 317 -7.79 7.06 25.15
CA SER A 317 -9.21 6.84 24.82
C SER A 317 -9.50 5.56 24.01
N ARG A 318 -8.44 4.80 23.69
CA ARG A 318 -8.51 3.52 22.95
C ARG A 318 -8.28 2.30 23.84
N VAL A 319 -7.97 2.46 25.14
CA VAL A 319 -7.75 1.31 26.06
C VAL A 319 -8.91 0.32 26.02
N ASP A 320 -10.16 0.80 26.15
CA ASP A 320 -11.35 -0.06 26.15
C ASP A 320 -11.86 -0.42 24.73
N ARG A 321 -11.29 0.22 23.70
CA ARG A 321 -11.64 -0.01 22.29
C ARG A 321 -10.38 0.00 21.42
N PRO A 322 -9.50 -1.02 21.55
CA PRO A 322 -8.22 -1.03 20.85
C PRO A 322 -8.37 -0.85 19.34
N LEU A 323 -7.37 -0.23 18.71
CA LEU A 323 -7.27 -0.22 17.25
C LEU A 323 -7.09 -1.66 16.74
N GLN A 324 -7.64 -1.98 15.57
CA GLN A 324 -7.33 -3.26 14.92
C GLN A 324 -5.88 -3.25 14.43
N PHE A 325 -5.41 -2.11 13.94
CA PHE A 325 -4.04 -1.93 13.47
C PHE A 325 -3.44 -0.60 13.95
N LEU A 326 -2.18 -0.65 14.37
CA LEU A 326 -1.36 0.53 14.67
C LEU A 326 0.04 0.40 14.04
N GLY A 327 0.39 1.32 13.16
CA GLY A 327 1.73 1.44 12.59
C GLY A 327 2.62 2.34 13.45
N LEU A 328 3.71 1.77 13.97
CA LEU A 328 4.73 2.40 14.82
C LEU A 328 6.14 2.16 14.28
N TYR A 329 6.28 1.68 13.06
CA TYR A 329 7.58 1.27 12.51
C TYR A 329 8.49 2.50 12.34
N GLY A 330 9.68 2.46 12.93
CA GLY A 330 10.62 3.58 12.89
C GLY A 330 10.10 4.87 13.54
N ALA A 331 9.04 4.83 14.35
CA ALA A 331 8.56 6.00 15.08
C ALA A 331 9.58 6.44 16.16
N ASN A 332 9.62 7.74 16.44
CA ASN A 332 10.61 8.34 17.35
C ASN A 332 10.41 7.82 18.79
N ASP A 333 11.51 7.57 19.50
CA ASP A 333 11.53 7.03 20.87
C ASP A 333 10.98 5.59 21.00
N ALA A 334 11.04 4.82 19.91
CA ALA A 334 10.72 3.38 19.85
C ALA A 334 9.41 2.98 20.58
N PRO A 335 8.28 3.64 20.30
CA PRO A 335 7.02 3.43 21.00
C PRO A 335 6.48 2.01 20.85
N CYS A 336 6.87 1.31 19.79
CA CYS A 336 6.54 -0.08 19.52
C CYS A 336 7.12 -1.07 20.56
N ARG A 337 8.07 -0.64 21.39
CA ARG A 337 8.66 -1.42 22.50
C ARG A 337 7.97 -1.19 23.85
N ARG A 338 7.08 -0.19 23.93
CA ARG A 338 6.35 0.14 25.16
C ARG A 338 5.31 -0.93 25.48
N ARG A 339 4.83 -0.94 26.72
CA ARG A 339 3.80 -1.88 27.18
C ARG A 339 2.42 -1.25 26.97
N ASN A 340 1.36 -2.02 27.17
CA ASN A 340 -0.02 -1.51 27.18
C ASN A 340 -0.40 -0.64 25.97
N ILE A 341 0.04 -1.03 24.77
CA ILE A 341 -0.31 -0.36 23.51
C ILE A 341 -1.74 -0.80 23.12
N PRO A 342 -2.71 0.12 22.95
CA PRO A 342 -4.11 -0.22 22.72
C PRO A 342 -4.37 -0.55 21.24
N ALA A 343 -3.71 -1.59 20.73
CA ALA A 343 -3.88 -2.10 19.38
C ALA A 343 -3.75 -3.64 19.34
N LYS A 344 -4.48 -4.29 18.43
CA LYS A 344 -4.39 -5.75 18.25
C LYS A 344 -3.20 -6.17 17.39
N LEU A 345 -2.97 -5.46 16.29
CA LEU A 345 -1.83 -5.65 15.41
C LEU A 345 -0.96 -4.40 15.41
N ILE A 346 0.35 -4.61 15.54
CA ILE A 346 1.34 -3.53 15.58
C ILE A 346 2.37 -3.79 14.48
N ALA A 347 2.46 -2.90 13.50
CA ALA A 347 3.62 -2.84 12.61
C ALA A 347 4.71 -2.05 13.32
N GLY A 348 5.88 -2.67 13.54
CA GLY A 348 6.94 -2.09 14.35
C GLY A 348 8.25 -2.85 14.20
N ASN A 349 9.30 -2.35 14.84
CA ASN A 349 10.65 -2.92 14.82
C ASN A 349 11.12 -3.34 16.23
N ALA A 350 10.20 -3.73 17.10
CA ALA A 350 10.52 -4.22 18.44
C ALA A 350 10.90 -5.70 18.47
N ASN A 351 10.31 -6.52 17.59
CA ASN A 351 10.50 -7.96 17.53
C ASN A 351 10.06 -8.53 16.17
N GLU A 352 10.33 -9.82 15.96
CA GLU A 352 10.01 -10.58 14.75
C GLU A 352 8.54 -10.45 14.30
N ASP A 353 7.57 -10.59 15.21
CA ASP A 353 6.15 -10.53 14.85
C ASP A 353 5.74 -9.15 14.33
N GLN A 354 6.21 -8.09 14.98
CA GLN A 354 5.93 -6.73 14.52
C GLN A 354 6.58 -6.41 13.17
N ILE A 355 7.78 -6.94 12.91
CA ILE A 355 8.51 -6.75 11.66
C ILE A 355 7.80 -7.50 10.52
N LEU A 356 7.28 -8.70 10.77
CA LEU A 356 6.47 -9.44 9.80
C LEU A 356 5.14 -8.73 9.49
N VAL A 357 4.48 -8.15 10.51
CA VAL A 357 3.30 -7.30 10.29
C VAL A 357 3.68 -6.07 9.44
N ALA A 358 4.80 -5.43 9.71
CA ALA A 358 5.29 -4.31 8.91
C ALA A 358 5.57 -4.73 7.45
N ALA A 359 6.20 -5.89 7.23
CA ALA A 359 6.47 -6.42 5.89
C ALA A 359 5.19 -6.59 5.09
N HIS A 360 4.16 -7.17 5.71
CA HIS A 360 2.87 -7.39 5.04
C HIS A 360 2.16 -6.07 4.70
N VAL A 361 2.16 -5.11 5.63
CA VAL A 361 1.44 -3.84 5.45
C VAL A 361 2.14 -2.93 4.41
N TYR A 362 3.47 -2.94 4.37
CA TYR A 362 4.24 -2.02 3.53
C TYR A 362 4.57 -2.58 2.14
N MET A 363 4.36 -3.88 1.90
CA MET A 363 4.71 -4.61 0.68
C MET A 363 4.31 -3.90 -0.62
N ASN A 364 3.16 -3.22 -0.63
CA ASN A 364 2.55 -2.84 -1.89
C ASN A 364 3.01 -1.48 -2.44
N ASN A 365 3.09 -0.45 -1.60
CA ASN A 365 3.19 0.95 -2.06
C ASN A 365 4.07 1.82 -1.15
N LYS A 366 4.93 1.21 -0.32
CA LYS A 366 5.84 1.95 0.58
C LYS A 366 7.26 1.38 0.47
N GLU A 367 7.84 1.51 -0.72
CA GLU A 367 9.12 0.88 -1.07
C GLU A 367 10.23 1.21 -0.07
N ASP A 368 10.29 2.44 0.42
CA ASP A 368 11.34 2.84 1.36
C ASP A 368 11.20 2.22 2.75
N LEU A 369 9.96 2.11 3.25
CA LEU A 369 9.69 1.39 4.49
C LEU A 369 9.95 -0.10 4.30
N MET A 370 9.62 -0.66 3.14
CA MET A 370 9.94 -2.05 2.81
C MET A 370 11.43 -2.32 2.80
N LEU A 371 12.25 -1.41 2.26
CA LEU A 371 13.70 -1.54 2.31
C LEU A 371 14.22 -1.62 3.76
N LYS A 372 13.68 -0.78 4.65
CA LYS A 372 14.00 -0.83 6.10
C LYS A 372 13.56 -2.15 6.72
N VAL A 373 12.36 -2.63 6.41
CA VAL A 373 11.82 -3.90 6.91
C VAL A 373 12.67 -5.09 6.46
N ILE A 374 13.06 -5.15 5.18
CA ILE A 374 13.95 -6.21 4.66
C ILE A 374 15.31 -6.16 5.37
N SER A 375 15.80 -4.96 5.65
CA SER A 375 17.05 -4.77 6.39
C SER A 375 16.95 -5.32 7.82
N ASP A 376 15.82 -5.09 8.52
CA ASP A 376 15.58 -5.67 9.86
C ASP A 376 15.43 -7.19 9.80
N LEU A 377 14.69 -7.74 8.81
CA LEU A 377 14.59 -9.18 8.59
C LEU A 377 15.97 -9.80 8.36
N TYR A 378 16.83 -9.16 7.57
CA TYR A 378 18.22 -9.56 7.39
C TYR A 378 19.00 -9.63 8.72
N GLN A 379 18.84 -8.64 9.61
CA GLN A 379 19.52 -8.65 10.91
C GLN A 379 19.05 -9.83 11.78
N ILE A 380 17.74 -10.11 11.77
CA ILE A 380 17.17 -11.26 12.49
C ILE A 380 17.82 -12.55 11.98
N TYR A 381 17.93 -12.76 10.66
CA TYR A 381 18.56 -13.96 10.12
C TYR A 381 20.06 -14.08 10.41
N ARG A 382 20.75 -12.96 10.52
CA ARG A 382 22.19 -12.94 10.73
C ARG A 382 22.58 -13.19 12.18
N TYR A 383 21.79 -12.68 13.14
CA TYR A 383 22.21 -12.59 14.54
C TYR A 383 21.21 -13.17 15.55
N GLU A 384 19.95 -13.38 15.18
CA GLU A 384 18.89 -13.81 16.10
C GLU A 384 18.32 -15.19 15.73
N ASN A 385 17.57 -15.79 16.66
CA ASN A 385 16.79 -16.99 16.36
C ASN A 385 15.46 -16.59 15.73
N CYS A 386 15.36 -16.61 14.40
CA CYS A 386 14.10 -16.46 13.67
C CYS A 386 13.19 -17.68 13.90
N HIS A 387 11.98 -17.47 14.41
CA HIS A 387 11.02 -18.55 14.69
C HIS A 387 10.05 -18.80 13.52
N ARG A 388 9.83 -17.80 12.66
CA ARG A 388 8.90 -17.78 11.51
C ARG A 388 9.64 -17.57 10.19
N MET A 389 10.71 -18.36 9.98
CA MET A 389 11.60 -18.24 8.82
C MET A 389 10.88 -18.39 7.47
N ASP A 390 9.84 -19.21 7.42
CA ASP A 390 8.98 -19.41 6.26
C ASP A 390 8.32 -18.10 5.82
N GLN A 391 7.71 -17.39 6.76
CA GLN A 391 7.00 -16.15 6.47
C GLN A 391 7.93 -14.99 6.14
N ALA A 392 9.05 -14.90 6.86
CA ALA A 392 10.06 -13.90 6.56
C ALA A 392 10.73 -14.18 5.20
N LEU A 393 10.92 -15.46 4.82
CA LEU A 393 11.40 -15.84 3.48
C LEU A 393 10.40 -15.44 2.40
N CYS A 394 9.11 -15.75 2.59
CA CYS A 394 8.04 -15.34 1.69
C CYS A 394 8.01 -13.82 1.51
N ALA A 395 8.09 -13.06 2.61
CA ALA A 395 8.13 -11.59 2.56
C ALA A 395 9.33 -11.05 1.78
N VAL A 396 10.52 -11.63 1.95
CA VAL A 396 11.72 -11.21 1.20
C VAL A 396 11.56 -11.53 -0.29
N LEU A 397 11.10 -12.74 -0.63
CA LEU A 397 10.91 -13.15 -2.03
C LEU A 397 9.83 -12.29 -2.72
N GLU A 398 8.70 -12.07 -2.06
CA GLU A 398 7.62 -11.24 -2.57
C GLU A 398 8.09 -9.79 -2.79
N ALA A 399 8.84 -9.22 -1.86
CA ALA A 399 9.38 -7.87 -2.03
C ALA A 399 10.38 -7.80 -3.18
N MET A 400 11.25 -8.80 -3.34
CA MET A 400 12.18 -8.86 -4.47
C MET A 400 11.47 -9.04 -5.81
N GLU A 401 10.41 -9.85 -5.86
CA GLU A 401 9.59 -10.05 -7.05
C GLU A 401 8.85 -8.76 -7.44
N LYS A 402 8.36 -8.03 -6.44
CA LYS A 402 7.56 -6.83 -6.64
C LYS A 402 8.37 -5.59 -7.00
N TYR A 403 9.61 -5.50 -6.52
CA TYR A 403 10.50 -4.37 -6.75
C TYR A 403 11.77 -4.79 -7.53
N PRO A 404 11.64 -5.32 -8.76
CA PRO A 404 12.75 -5.92 -9.51
C PRO A 404 13.83 -4.89 -9.92
N THR A 405 13.45 -3.62 -10.09
CA THR A 405 14.34 -2.52 -10.49
C THR A 405 15.00 -1.82 -9.30
N GLN A 406 14.51 -2.03 -8.08
CA GLN A 406 15.03 -1.38 -6.87
C GLN A 406 16.28 -2.09 -6.36
N LYS A 407 17.45 -1.57 -6.74
CA LYS A 407 18.75 -2.19 -6.43
C LYS A 407 18.96 -2.48 -4.95
N ASP A 408 18.58 -1.56 -4.06
CA ASP A 408 18.79 -1.73 -2.62
C ASP A 408 17.93 -2.85 -2.04
N ILE A 409 16.69 -2.99 -2.52
CA ILE A 409 15.81 -4.11 -2.16
C ILE A 409 16.41 -5.43 -2.67
N GLN A 410 16.88 -5.47 -3.92
CA GLN A 410 17.50 -6.67 -4.48
C GLN A 410 18.78 -7.09 -3.75
N ILE A 411 19.63 -6.13 -3.37
CA ILE A 411 20.88 -6.37 -2.63
C ILE A 411 20.56 -6.88 -1.22
N SER A 412 19.72 -6.17 -0.47
CA SER A 412 19.33 -6.55 0.89
C SER A 412 18.57 -7.89 0.93
N GLY A 413 17.67 -8.10 -0.03
CA GLY A 413 16.94 -9.36 -0.18
C GLY A 413 17.85 -10.54 -0.51
N SER A 414 18.79 -10.39 -1.45
CA SER A 414 19.78 -11.44 -1.77
C SER A 414 20.66 -11.77 -0.56
N ALA A 415 21.05 -10.76 0.22
CA ALA A 415 21.79 -10.97 1.45
C ALA A 415 20.96 -11.74 2.49
N ALA A 416 19.68 -11.42 2.66
CA ALA A 416 18.77 -12.16 3.53
C ALA A 416 18.62 -13.62 3.09
N LEU A 417 18.39 -13.88 1.79
CA LEU A 417 18.27 -15.22 1.21
C LEU A 417 19.51 -16.09 1.48
N PHE A 418 20.71 -15.54 1.34
CA PHE A 418 21.95 -16.26 1.61
C PHE A 418 22.00 -16.83 3.05
N TYR A 419 21.62 -16.03 4.05
CA TYR A 419 21.61 -16.48 5.44
C TYR A 419 20.51 -17.51 5.70
N ILE A 420 19.32 -17.32 5.12
CA ILE A 420 18.21 -18.29 5.22
C ILE A 420 18.64 -19.67 4.71
N VAL A 421 19.24 -19.73 3.51
CA VAL A 421 19.70 -20.98 2.90
C VAL A 421 20.82 -21.62 3.73
N LYS A 422 21.79 -20.82 4.18
CA LYS A 422 22.92 -21.31 5.00
C LYS A 422 22.48 -21.91 6.34
N MET A 423 21.42 -21.38 6.96
CA MET A 423 20.84 -21.95 8.18
C MET A 423 20.14 -23.28 7.91
N LYS A 424 19.53 -23.45 6.74
CA LYS A 424 18.91 -24.71 6.29
C LYS A 424 19.96 -25.80 6.01
N GLU A 425 21.06 -25.47 5.36
CA GLU A 425 22.14 -26.42 5.01
C GLU A 425 22.87 -26.99 6.23
N LYS A 426 22.96 -26.25 7.34
CA LYS A 426 23.60 -26.73 8.58
C LYS A 426 22.81 -27.81 9.33
N GLY A 427 21.68 -28.29 8.80
CA GLY A 427 20.82 -29.27 9.48
C GLY A 427 20.15 -28.73 10.76
N GLU A 428 20.34 -27.45 11.08
CA GLU A 428 19.68 -26.81 12.22
C GLU A 428 18.16 -26.77 12.03
N LEU A 429 17.66 -26.76 10.79
CA LEU A 429 16.24 -26.76 10.48
C LEU A 429 15.56 -28.10 10.84
N GLU A 430 16.14 -29.24 10.45
CA GLU A 430 15.59 -30.57 10.74
C GLU A 430 15.73 -30.96 12.23
N ALA A 431 16.86 -30.61 12.85
CA ALA A 431 17.07 -30.83 14.28
C ALA A 431 16.09 -30.02 15.15
N ARG A 432 15.69 -28.81 14.71
CA ARG A 432 14.76 -27.93 15.43
C ARG A 432 13.30 -28.31 15.23
N LEU A 433 12.90 -28.78 14.04
CA LEU A 433 11.56 -29.35 13.79
C LEU A 433 11.31 -30.59 14.66
N LYS A 434 12.32 -31.46 14.84
CA LYS A 434 12.25 -32.60 15.78
C LYS A 434 12.15 -32.17 17.24
N LYS A 435 12.85 -31.09 17.65
CA LYS A 435 12.80 -30.58 19.02
C LYS A 435 11.41 -30.03 19.41
N LYS A 436 10.67 -29.47 18.44
CA LYS A 436 9.28 -28.99 18.58
C LYS A 436 8.28 -30.13 18.85
N ASN A 437 8.49 -31.32 18.29
CA ASN A 437 7.66 -32.51 18.58
C ASN A 437 7.96 -33.14 19.96
N CYS A 438 9.10 -32.83 20.57
CA CYS A 438 9.47 -33.31 21.90
C CYS A 438 9.05 -32.38 23.05
N THR A 439 8.69 -31.12 22.79
CA THR A 439 8.19 -30.19 23.83
C THR A 439 6.66 -30.18 23.96
N TYR A 440 5.91 -30.76 23.02
CA TYR A 440 4.47 -30.97 23.16
C TYR A 440 4.09 -32.31 23.84
N THR A 441 5.07 -33.16 24.14
CA THR A 441 4.85 -34.47 24.79
C THR A 441 5.13 -34.49 26.30
N SER A 442 5.49 -33.35 26.92
CA SER A 442 5.79 -33.27 28.36
C SER A 442 4.67 -32.66 29.22
N TYR A 443 3.45 -32.48 28.70
CA TYR A 443 2.29 -31.96 29.45
C TYR A 443 1.08 -32.91 29.50
N TRP A 444 1.28 -34.21 29.26
CA TRP A 444 0.21 -35.22 29.30
C TRP A 444 0.52 -36.49 30.11
N ASN A 445 1.41 -36.42 31.11
CA ASN A 445 1.72 -37.56 32.00
C ASN A 445 1.77 -37.20 33.49
N GLU A 446 0.85 -36.35 33.96
CA GLU A 446 0.58 -36.18 35.40
C GLU A 446 -0.92 -36.19 35.69
N TYR A 447 -1.65 -37.22 35.24
CA TYR A 447 -2.91 -37.68 35.86
C TYR A 447 -3.18 -39.12 35.40
N SER A 448 -2.55 -40.09 36.07
CA SER A 448 -2.97 -41.50 36.19
C SER A 448 -2.34 -42.09 37.43
#